data_AF-A0A0C3QJX0-F1
#
_entry.id   AF-A0A0C3QJX0-F1
#
_cell.length_a   1.000
_cell.length_b   1.000
_cell.length_c   1.000
_cell.angle_alpha   90.00
_cell.angle_beta   90.00
_cell.angle_gamma   90.00
#
_symmetry.space_group_name_H-M   'P 1'
#
loop_
_entity.id
_entity.type
_entity.pdbx_description
1 polymer ?
#
loop_
_entity_poly.entity_id
_entity_poly.type
_entity_poly.pdbx_seq_one_letter_code
_entity_poly.pdbx_strand_id
1 'polypeptide(L)'
;MVEQGATSSDGQTPDYYLFRSGVGDCILYEGAGPQKKKKSSSTVNVSEPRKLMEFKGEGLFGTEAFFNEVGGSGRQARMYKAKDVPAEERDAWYNISRTLDDFNGVRYKWDTSGAISGHLSLIRMSDGAVVAYFRRTFFSWKEVGHPEVTETMSPEPFHPVPSSFYAKYTVDKRRRRAIYASAAGSGGP
;
A
#
# COMPACT_ATOMS: atom_id res chain seq x y z
N MET A 1 -11.46 8.23 -42.41
CA MET A 1 -10.55 9.07 -41.60
C MET A 1 -10.80 8.69 -40.15
N VAL A 2 -9.96 7.82 -39.60
CA VAL A 2 -10.04 7.38 -38.19
C VAL A 2 -8.62 7.50 -37.68
N GLU A 3 -8.37 8.51 -36.85
CA GLU A 3 -7.10 8.66 -36.14
C GLU A 3 -6.95 7.49 -35.18
N GLN A 4 -5.94 6.65 -35.45
CA GLN A 4 -5.42 5.68 -34.50
C GLN A 4 -4.65 6.46 -33.43
N GLY A 5 -5.28 6.65 -32.28
CA GLY A 5 -4.63 7.18 -31.09
C GLY A 5 -3.55 6.22 -30.60
N ALA A 6 -2.31 6.73 -30.63
CA ALA A 6 -1.06 6.16 -30.13
C ALA A 6 -1.18 4.98 -29.16
N THR A 7 -0.88 3.78 -29.65
CA THR A 7 -0.36 2.69 -28.81
C THR A 7 1.06 3.07 -28.39
N SER A 8 1.27 3.31 -27.10
CA SER A 8 2.62 3.39 -26.52
C SER A 8 3.36 2.09 -26.84
N SER A 9 4.36 2.20 -27.71
CA SER A 9 5.26 1.14 -28.14
C SER A 9 6.19 0.76 -26.99
N ASP A 10 5.96 -0.43 -26.46
CA ASP A 10 6.86 -1.31 -25.71
C ASP A 10 6.03 -1.90 -24.57
N GLY A 11 5.72 -3.20 -24.66
CA GLY A 11 4.92 -3.95 -23.69
C GLY A 11 5.58 -4.11 -22.31
N GLN A 12 6.33 -3.12 -21.86
CA GLN A 12 6.94 -3.05 -20.55
C GLN A 12 5.87 -2.60 -19.55
N THR A 13 5.59 -3.46 -18.57
CA THR A 13 4.72 -3.10 -17.45
C THR A 13 5.31 -1.87 -16.76
N PRO A 14 4.52 -0.80 -16.52
CA PRO A 14 5.01 0.39 -15.85
C PRO A 14 5.56 0.06 -14.46
N ASP A 15 6.73 0.63 -14.13
CA ASP A 15 7.30 0.54 -12.79
C ASP A 15 6.58 1.52 -11.85
N TYR A 16 6.35 1.08 -10.61
CA TYR A 16 5.74 1.90 -9.56
C TYR A 16 6.66 2.01 -8.35
N TYR A 17 6.72 3.20 -7.75
CA TYR A 17 7.47 3.39 -6.51
C TYR A 17 6.79 4.35 -5.55
N LEU A 18 7.00 4.11 -4.25
CA LEU A 18 6.50 4.96 -3.17
C LEU A 18 7.63 5.84 -2.64
N PHE A 19 7.37 7.14 -2.59
CA PHE A 19 8.26 8.13 -1.99
C PHE A 19 7.68 8.62 -0.67
N ARG A 20 8.50 8.64 0.40
CA ARG A 20 8.10 9.23 1.69
C ARG A 20 8.28 10.74 1.63
N SER A 21 7.18 11.49 1.71
CA SER A 21 7.19 12.95 1.72
C SER A 21 7.19 13.53 3.14
N GLY A 22 6.80 12.75 4.16
CA GLY A 22 6.73 13.19 5.54
C GLY A 22 6.55 12.04 6.54
N VAL A 23 6.27 12.39 7.81
CA VAL A 23 6.00 11.38 8.86
C VAL A 23 4.61 10.79 8.65
N GLY A 24 4.55 9.65 7.95
CA GLY A 24 3.28 8.98 7.65
C GLY A 24 2.68 9.34 6.30
N ASP A 25 3.25 10.34 5.61
CA ASP A 25 2.81 10.75 4.27
C ASP A 25 3.70 10.15 3.20
N CYS A 26 3.08 9.61 2.14
CA CYS A 26 3.79 9.09 0.97
C CYS A 26 3.10 9.50 -0.31
N ILE A 27 3.83 9.35 -1.42
CA ILE A 27 3.35 9.63 -2.75
C ILE A 27 3.66 8.43 -3.62
N LEU A 28 2.67 7.95 -4.38
CA LEU A 28 2.84 6.93 -5.39
C LEU A 28 3.19 7.60 -6.73
N TYR A 29 4.25 7.09 -7.36
CA TYR A 29 4.68 7.50 -8.68
C TYR A 29 4.68 6.31 -9.63
N GLU A 30 4.42 6.60 -10.90
CA GLU A 30 4.61 5.72 -12.05
C GLU A 30 5.82 6.20 -12.86
N GLY A 31 6.65 5.26 -13.30
CA GLY A 31 7.86 5.51 -14.07
C GLY A 31 9.14 5.11 -13.34
N ALA A 32 10.27 5.39 -13.98
CA ALA A 32 11.58 5.03 -13.44
C ALA A 32 11.77 5.67 -12.05
N GLY A 33 12.02 4.81 -11.05
CA GLY A 33 12.29 5.21 -9.66
C GLY A 33 13.37 6.28 -9.53
N PRO A 34 13.51 6.95 -8.37
CA PRO A 34 14.47 8.02 -8.17
C PRO A 34 15.87 7.52 -8.53
N GLN A 35 16.36 7.94 -9.69
CA GLN A 35 17.70 7.62 -10.15
C GLN A 35 18.67 8.22 -9.12
N LYS A 36 19.45 7.37 -8.43
CA LYS A 36 20.62 7.86 -7.69
C LYS A 36 21.42 8.66 -8.70
N LYS A 37 21.54 9.98 -8.53
CA LYS A 37 22.28 10.88 -9.43
C LYS A 37 23.69 10.33 -9.66
N LYS A 38 23.87 9.47 -10.66
CA LYS A 38 25.18 9.22 -11.24
C LYS A 38 25.38 10.41 -12.18
N LYS A 39 26.32 11.28 -11.82
CA LYS A 39 26.88 12.26 -12.76
C LYS A 39 27.44 11.46 -13.95
N SER A 40 26.66 11.36 -15.02
CA SER A 40 27.11 10.78 -16.26
C SER A 40 26.32 11.43 -17.37
N SER A 41 27.01 12.33 -18.06
CA SER A 41 26.61 13.00 -19.28
C SER A 41 26.21 11.96 -20.34
N SER A 42 24.92 11.83 -20.62
CA SER A 42 24.34 11.36 -21.89
C SER A 42 22.84 11.56 -21.81
N THR A 43 22.30 12.40 -22.70
CA THR A 43 20.88 12.75 -22.80
C THR A 43 20.08 11.52 -23.21
N VAL A 44 19.62 10.75 -22.23
CA VAL A 44 18.50 9.83 -22.38
C VAL A 44 17.27 10.61 -21.95
N ASN A 45 16.29 10.79 -22.84
CA ASN A 45 14.97 11.33 -22.51
C ASN A 45 14.25 10.33 -21.60
N VAL A 46 14.63 10.28 -20.32
CA VAL A 46 13.88 9.56 -19.30
C VAL A 46 12.67 10.43 -18.99
N SER A 47 11.46 9.96 -19.32
CA SER A 47 10.24 10.68 -18.99
C SER A 47 10.18 10.97 -17.50
N GLU A 48 9.77 12.18 -17.12
CA GLU A 48 9.61 12.51 -15.70
C GLU A 48 8.59 11.57 -15.04
N PRO A 49 8.84 11.11 -13.81
CA PRO A 49 7.94 10.20 -13.12
C PRO A 49 6.59 10.88 -12.88
N ARG A 50 5.50 10.19 -13.23
CA ARG A 50 4.14 10.69 -13.08
C ARG A 50 3.66 10.47 -11.64
N LYS A 51 3.26 11.55 -10.96
CA LYS A 51 2.60 11.46 -9.65
C LYS A 51 1.18 10.94 -9.84
N LEU A 52 0.83 9.85 -9.14
CA LEU A 52 -0.48 9.22 -9.26
C LEU A 52 -1.38 9.45 -8.06
N MET A 53 -0.80 9.47 -6.86
CA MET A 53 -1.61 9.45 -5.65
C MET A 53 -0.85 9.99 -4.45
N GLU A 54 -1.56 10.70 -3.59
CA GLU A 54 -1.09 11.09 -2.27
C GLU A 54 -1.69 10.20 -1.19
N PHE A 55 -0.83 9.71 -0.31
CA PHE A 55 -1.18 8.88 0.82
C PHE A 55 -0.97 9.65 2.12
N LYS A 56 -2.00 9.69 2.96
CA LYS A 56 -1.92 10.09 4.36
C LYS A 56 -2.15 8.89 5.24
N GLY A 57 -1.10 8.44 5.92
CA GLY A 57 -1.14 7.25 6.76
C GLY A 57 -1.87 7.44 8.08
N GLU A 58 -2.11 6.31 8.75
CA GLU A 58 -2.61 6.30 10.11
C GLU A 58 -1.60 7.03 11.01
N GLY A 59 -2.03 8.13 11.64
CA GLY A 59 -1.25 8.81 12.69
C GLY A 59 -1.01 7.89 13.89
N LEU A 60 -0.41 8.40 14.98
CA LEU A 60 -0.12 7.60 16.19
C LEU A 60 -1.37 6.94 16.80
N PHE A 61 -2.50 7.64 16.75
CA PHE A 61 -3.81 7.17 17.24
C PHE A 61 -4.83 6.98 16.11
N GLY A 62 -4.37 7.11 14.86
CA GLY A 62 -5.22 6.95 13.68
C GLY A 62 -5.67 5.51 13.51
N THR A 63 -6.87 5.34 12.96
CA THR A 63 -7.41 4.04 12.53
C THR A 63 -7.82 4.04 11.06
N GLU A 64 -7.61 5.17 10.39
CA GLU A 64 -7.93 5.38 8.99
C GLU A 64 -6.72 5.97 8.26
N ALA A 65 -6.55 5.53 7.01
CA ALA A 65 -5.58 6.01 6.05
C ALA A 65 -6.33 6.43 4.79
N PHE A 66 -5.94 7.55 4.21
CA PHE A 66 -6.62 8.14 3.04
C PHE A 66 -5.68 8.18 1.85
N PHE A 67 -6.21 7.84 0.68
CA PHE A 67 -5.48 7.84 -0.57
C PHE A 67 -6.23 8.72 -1.57
N ASN A 68 -5.59 9.81 -2.00
CA ASN A 68 -6.21 10.80 -2.88
C ASN A 68 -5.56 10.72 -4.26
N GLU A 69 -6.38 10.46 -5.29
CA GLU A 69 -5.95 10.43 -6.68
C GLU A 69 -5.46 11.81 -7.14
N VAL A 70 -4.33 11.86 -7.84
CA VAL A 70 -3.71 13.09 -8.35
C VAL A 70 -3.85 13.14 -9.86
N GLY A 71 -4.29 14.27 -10.40
CA GLY A 71 -4.41 14.48 -11.85
C GLY A 71 -5.60 13.75 -12.50
N GLY A 72 -6.54 13.26 -11.69
CA GLY A 72 -7.83 12.68 -12.12
C GLY A 72 -9.02 13.45 -11.54
N SER A 73 -10.14 12.76 -11.32
CA SER A 73 -11.39 13.30 -10.75
C SER A 73 -11.32 13.66 -9.25
N GLY A 74 -10.14 13.60 -8.62
CA GLY A 74 -9.96 13.88 -7.19
C GLY A 74 -10.64 12.84 -6.28
N ARG A 75 -10.72 11.58 -6.75
CA ARG A 75 -11.35 10.49 -5.99
C ARG A 75 -10.51 10.14 -4.76
N GLN A 76 -11.20 9.63 -3.74
CA GLN A 76 -10.57 9.21 -2.48
C GLN A 76 -10.88 7.74 -2.21
N ALA A 77 -9.83 6.97 -1.97
CA ALA A 77 -9.90 5.63 -1.39
C ALA A 77 -9.57 5.72 0.12
N ARG A 78 -10.06 4.76 0.90
CA ARG A 78 -9.85 4.74 2.36
C ARG A 78 -9.52 3.34 2.85
N MET A 79 -8.49 3.24 3.68
CA MET A 79 -8.22 2.05 4.48
C MET A 79 -8.61 2.33 5.93
N TYR A 80 -9.30 1.41 6.58
CA TYR A 80 -9.78 1.57 7.96
C TYR A 80 -9.72 0.26 8.72
N LYS A 81 -9.80 0.35 10.06
CA LYS A 81 -9.95 -0.82 10.93
C LYS A 81 -11.15 -1.65 10.50
N ALA A 82 -10.97 -2.95 10.30
CA ALA A 82 -12.04 -3.86 9.87
C ALA A 82 -13.28 -3.67 10.78
N LYS A 83 -14.42 -3.29 10.20
CA LYS A 83 -15.68 -3.03 10.93
C LYS A 83 -16.60 -4.23 10.97
N ASP A 84 -16.27 -5.27 10.19
CA ASP A 84 -16.94 -6.56 10.05
C ASP A 84 -16.57 -7.56 11.16
N VAL A 85 -15.69 -7.18 12.09
CA VAL A 85 -15.34 -7.99 13.27
C VAL A 85 -16.07 -7.52 14.53
N PRO A 86 -16.35 -8.41 15.51
CA PRO A 86 -17.01 -8.04 16.77
C PRO A 86 -16.33 -6.85 17.44
N ALA A 87 -17.10 -5.98 18.14
CA ALA A 87 -16.57 -4.74 18.72
C ALA A 87 -15.37 -4.98 19.66
N GLU A 88 -15.35 -6.10 20.38
CA GLU A 88 -14.27 -6.47 21.30
C GLU A 88 -12.94 -6.73 20.55
N GLU A 89 -12.99 -7.51 19.48
CA GLU A 89 -11.84 -7.72 18.60
C GLU A 89 -11.52 -6.46 17.80
N ARG A 90 -12.55 -5.77 17.31
CA ARG A 90 -12.42 -4.51 16.59
C ARG A 90 -11.66 -3.53 17.44
N ASP A 91 -12.03 -3.30 18.68
CA ASP A 91 -11.47 -2.21 19.50
C ASP A 91 -10.22 -2.63 20.25
N ALA A 92 -9.87 -3.92 20.22
CA ALA A 92 -8.60 -4.43 20.69
C ALA A 92 -7.42 -3.62 20.13
N TRP A 93 -6.50 -3.26 21.03
CA TRP A 93 -5.31 -2.48 20.72
C TRP A 93 -4.35 -3.25 19.80
N TYR A 94 -4.36 -4.59 19.86
CA TYR A 94 -3.57 -5.49 19.00
C TYR A 94 -4.21 -5.77 17.64
N ASN A 95 -5.44 -5.32 17.38
CA ASN A 95 -6.10 -5.58 16.10
C ASN A 95 -5.45 -4.79 14.95
N ILE A 96 -4.87 -5.55 14.02
CA ILE A 96 -4.20 -5.08 12.82
C ILE A 96 -4.98 -5.32 11.53
N SER A 97 -6.19 -5.88 11.61
CA SER A 97 -7.06 -6.13 10.46
C SER A 97 -7.50 -4.81 9.83
N ARG A 98 -7.47 -4.77 8.50
CA ARG A 98 -7.80 -3.57 7.73
C ARG A 98 -8.70 -3.91 6.56
N THR A 99 -9.61 -3.00 6.27
CA THR A 99 -10.44 -3.01 5.07
C THR A 99 -10.05 -1.81 4.22
N LEU A 100 -9.92 -2.00 2.92
CA LEU A 100 -9.66 -0.98 1.91
C LEU A 100 -10.91 -0.82 1.06
N ASP A 101 -11.45 0.40 0.99
CA ASP A 101 -12.42 0.81 -0.01
C ASP A 101 -11.65 1.55 -1.13
N ASP A 102 -11.74 1.07 -2.37
CA ASP A 102 -11.11 1.73 -3.52
C ASP A 102 -11.96 2.90 -4.08
N PHE A 103 -11.48 3.52 -5.16
CA PHE A 103 -12.15 4.66 -5.78
C PHE A 103 -13.53 4.34 -6.39
N ASN A 104 -13.80 3.07 -6.67
CA ASN A 104 -15.04 2.59 -7.27
C ASN A 104 -15.96 1.95 -6.22
N GLY A 105 -15.58 1.99 -4.93
CA GLY A 105 -16.33 1.40 -3.82
C GLY A 105 -16.17 -0.11 -3.68
N VAL A 106 -15.24 -0.74 -4.42
CA VAL A 106 -14.91 -2.15 -4.20
C VAL A 106 -14.15 -2.27 -2.89
N ARG A 107 -14.56 -3.27 -2.09
CA ARG A 107 -14.00 -3.51 -0.76
C ARG A 107 -13.06 -4.69 -0.77
N TYR A 108 -11.93 -4.49 -0.10
CA TYR A 108 -10.90 -5.51 0.08
C TYR A 108 -10.55 -5.63 1.55
N LYS A 109 -10.26 -6.84 2.01
CA LYS A 109 -9.81 -7.14 3.36
C LYS A 109 -8.37 -7.60 3.33
N TRP A 110 -7.54 -7.01 4.18
CA TRP A 110 -6.22 -7.53 4.48
C TRP A 110 -6.35 -8.71 5.44
N ASP A 111 -6.14 -9.92 4.92
CA ASP A 111 -6.01 -11.11 5.74
C ASP A 111 -4.61 -11.19 6.34
N THR A 112 -4.59 -11.23 7.67
CA THR A 112 -3.40 -11.28 8.50
C THR A 112 -3.21 -12.65 9.17
N SER A 113 -4.04 -13.64 8.88
CA SER A 113 -3.91 -15.01 9.41
C SER A 113 -2.55 -15.62 9.04
N GLY A 114 -2.08 -15.36 7.81
CA GLY A 114 -0.75 -15.71 7.30
C GLY A 114 0.40 -14.84 7.84
N ALA A 115 0.17 -13.94 8.79
CA ALA A 115 1.23 -13.07 9.31
C ALA A 115 2.40 -13.82 9.95
N ILE A 116 2.12 -15.02 10.48
CA ILE A 116 3.14 -15.92 11.04
C ILE A 116 3.92 -16.61 9.91
N SER A 117 3.27 -16.93 8.79
CA SER A 117 3.91 -17.47 7.57
C SER A 117 4.51 -16.39 6.67
N GLY A 118 4.48 -15.11 7.08
CA GLY A 118 5.16 -14.01 6.41
C GLY A 118 4.41 -13.44 5.21
N HIS A 119 3.22 -13.95 4.93
CA HIS A 119 2.40 -13.49 3.82
C HIS A 119 1.19 -12.72 4.34
N LEU A 120 0.88 -11.61 3.67
CA LEU A 120 -0.42 -10.94 3.81
C LEU A 120 -1.16 -11.11 2.51
N SER A 121 -2.46 -11.34 2.58
CA SER A 121 -3.31 -11.44 1.40
C SER A 121 -4.28 -10.28 1.40
N LEU A 122 -4.49 -9.67 0.25
CA LEU A 122 -5.57 -8.74 0.02
C LEU A 122 -6.70 -9.50 -0.69
N ILE A 123 -7.86 -9.56 -0.06
CA ILE A 123 -8.99 -10.39 -0.49
C ILE A 123 -10.15 -9.46 -0.86
N ARG A 124 -10.69 -9.57 -2.07
CA ARG A 124 -11.90 -8.84 -2.45
C ARG A 124 -13.11 -9.44 -1.73
N MET A 125 -13.90 -8.60 -1.07
CA MET A 125 -14.97 -9.07 -0.19
C MET A 125 -16.20 -9.59 -0.92
N SER A 126 -16.42 -9.18 -2.18
CA SER A 126 -17.61 -9.55 -2.96
C SER A 126 -17.62 -11.03 -3.38
N ASP A 127 -16.45 -11.57 -3.68
CA ASP A 127 -16.26 -12.92 -4.26
C ASP A 127 -15.23 -13.76 -3.49
N GLY A 128 -14.54 -13.18 -2.51
CA GLY A 128 -13.49 -13.86 -1.75
C GLY A 128 -12.19 -14.06 -2.53
N ALA A 129 -12.04 -13.43 -3.69
CA ALA A 129 -10.87 -13.62 -4.54
C ALA A 129 -9.62 -12.94 -3.94
N VAL A 130 -8.47 -13.61 -4.00
CA VAL A 130 -7.20 -13.02 -3.58
C VAL A 130 -6.65 -12.20 -4.74
N VAL A 131 -6.60 -10.88 -4.56
CA VAL A 131 -6.19 -9.93 -5.61
C VAL A 131 -4.72 -9.57 -5.53
N ALA A 132 -4.11 -9.70 -4.35
CA ALA A 132 -2.69 -9.51 -4.17
C ALA A 132 -2.16 -10.29 -2.97
N TYR A 133 -0.96 -10.83 -3.12
CA TYR A 133 -0.14 -11.28 -2.01
C TYR A 133 0.90 -10.22 -1.67
N PHE A 134 1.30 -10.20 -0.41
CA PHE A 134 2.45 -9.47 0.02
C PHE A 134 3.40 -10.40 0.75
N ARG A 135 4.57 -10.64 0.16
CA ARG A 135 5.63 -11.44 0.76
C ARG A 135 6.49 -10.53 1.63
N ARG A 136 6.34 -10.65 2.95
CA ARG A 136 7.18 -9.92 3.90
C ARG A 136 8.57 -10.55 3.96
N THR A 137 9.57 -9.71 4.08
CA THR A 137 10.90 -10.11 4.51
C THR A 137 10.87 -10.28 6.04
N PHE A 138 11.03 -11.51 6.53
CA PHE A 138 10.96 -11.80 7.96
C PHE A 138 12.08 -11.16 8.80
N PHE A 139 13.22 -10.84 8.19
CA PHE A 139 14.44 -10.39 8.88
C PHE A 139 15.13 -9.17 8.25
N SER A 140 14.47 -8.45 7.33
CA SER A 140 15.08 -7.29 6.70
C SER A 140 14.64 -5.98 7.35
N TRP A 141 15.62 -5.19 7.80
CA TRP A 141 15.38 -3.82 8.27
C TRP A 141 15.30 -2.82 7.12
N LYS A 142 15.82 -3.19 5.95
CA LYS A 142 15.95 -2.33 4.76
C LYS A 142 14.86 -2.60 3.73
N GLU A 143 14.41 -3.85 3.62
CA GLU A 143 13.37 -4.25 2.68
C GLU A 143 12.08 -4.48 3.44
N VAL A 144 11.01 -3.95 2.86
CA VAL A 144 9.67 -4.03 3.43
C VAL A 144 8.96 -5.32 2.95
N GLY A 145 9.40 -5.87 1.81
CA GLY A 145 8.84 -7.03 1.11
C GLY A 145 8.36 -6.67 -0.30
N HIS A 146 7.69 -7.61 -0.98
CA HIS A 146 7.25 -7.45 -2.37
C HIS A 146 5.74 -7.72 -2.51
N PRO A 147 4.96 -6.77 -3.09
CA PRO A 147 3.60 -7.04 -3.51
C PRO A 147 3.61 -7.87 -4.79
N GLU A 148 2.74 -8.86 -4.86
CA GLU A 148 2.50 -9.72 -6.00
C GLU A 148 1.00 -9.63 -6.29
N VAL A 149 0.63 -8.86 -7.32
CA VAL A 149 -0.77 -8.72 -7.73
C VAL A 149 -1.12 -9.92 -8.62
N THR A 150 -2.12 -10.68 -8.21
CA THR A 150 -2.48 -11.98 -8.80
C THR A 150 -3.57 -11.88 -9.85
N GLU A 151 -4.33 -10.79 -9.84
CA GLU A 151 -5.39 -10.53 -10.81
C GLU A 151 -5.01 -9.36 -11.72
N THR A 152 -5.41 -9.45 -12.99
CA THR A 152 -5.37 -8.29 -13.88
C THR A 152 -6.44 -7.29 -13.43
N MET A 153 -6.01 -6.09 -13.05
CA MET A 153 -6.89 -5.01 -12.60
C MET A 153 -6.76 -3.80 -13.54
N SER A 154 -7.80 -2.98 -13.64
CA SER A 154 -7.66 -1.67 -14.27
C SER A 154 -6.74 -0.76 -13.43
N PRO A 155 -6.11 0.27 -14.01
CA PRO A 155 -5.16 1.13 -13.30
C PRO A 155 -5.76 1.80 -12.05
N GLU A 156 -7.04 2.12 -12.10
CA GLU A 156 -7.74 2.88 -11.06
C GLU A 156 -7.84 2.12 -9.72
N PRO A 157 -8.38 0.88 -9.65
CA PRO A 157 -8.32 0.05 -8.46
C PRO A 157 -6.90 -0.45 -8.16
N PHE A 158 -6.01 -0.48 -9.15
CA PHE A 158 -4.64 -0.92 -8.94
C PHE A 158 -3.87 0.05 -8.05
N HIS A 159 -3.91 1.37 -8.26
CA HIS A 159 -3.13 2.33 -7.47
C HIS A 159 -3.27 2.25 -5.93
N PRO A 160 -4.49 2.12 -5.35
CA PRO A 160 -4.66 2.00 -3.91
C PRO A 160 -4.13 0.67 -3.34
N VAL A 161 -4.03 -0.41 -4.13
CA VAL A 161 -3.52 -1.72 -3.68
C VAL A 161 -2.07 -1.65 -3.14
N PRO A 162 -1.05 -1.24 -3.91
CA PRO A 162 0.33 -1.15 -3.43
C PRO A 162 0.52 -0.08 -2.34
N SER A 163 -0.32 0.96 -2.33
CA SER A 163 -0.26 2.00 -1.30
C SER A 163 -0.85 1.53 0.03
N SER A 164 -1.93 0.76 -0.02
CA SER A 164 -2.53 0.13 1.17
C SER A 164 -1.56 -0.83 1.85
N PHE A 165 -0.70 -1.49 1.07
CA PHE A 165 0.36 -2.33 1.62
C PHE A 165 1.31 -1.51 2.51
N TYR A 166 1.82 -0.39 2.00
CA TYR A 166 2.73 0.44 2.78
C TYR A 166 2.06 1.00 4.04
N ALA A 167 0.79 1.40 3.94
CA ALA A 167 -0.02 1.80 5.09
C ALA A 167 -0.10 0.66 6.13
N LYS A 168 -0.45 -0.55 5.69
CA LYS A 168 -0.53 -1.76 6.54
C LYS A 168 0.80 -2.08 7.20
N TYR A 169 1.91 -2.01 6.48
CA TYR A 169 3.25 -2.25 7.04
C TYR A 169 3.62 -1.26 8.13
N THR A 170 3.34 0.03 7.95
CA THR A 170 3.67 1.04 8.95
C THR A 170 2.86 0.87 10.23
N VAL A 171 1.58 0.51 10.11
CA VAL A 171 0.69 0.17 11.23
C VAL A 171 1.21 -1.06 11.97
N ASP A 172 1.51 -2.15 11.26
CA ASP A 172 2.02 -3.40 11.85
C ASP A 172 3.33 -3.16 12.59
N LYS A 173 4.28 -2.42 11.99
CA LYS A 173 5.58 -2.12 12.59
C LYS A 173 5.44 -1.27 13.86
N ARG A 174 4.57 -0.26 13.85
CA ARG A 174 4.33 0.60 15.03
C ARG A 174 3.66 -0.18 16.16
N ARG A 175 2.61 -0.94 15.86
CA ARG A 175 1.86 -1.70 16.87
C ARG A 175 2.69 -2.85 17.45
N ARG A 176 3.49 -3.55 16.65
CA ARG A 176 4.45 -4.54 17.17
C ARG A 176 5.42 -3.92 18.17
N ARG A 177 5.98 -2.74 17.87
CA ARG A 177 6.85 -2.02 18.83
C ARG A 177 6.13 -1.68 20.12
N ALA A 178 4.88 -1.25 20.06
CA ALA A 178 4.07 -0.99 21.26
C ALA A 178 3.82 -2.27 22.08
N ILE A 179 3.48 -3.39 21.43
CA ILE A 179 3.31 -4.71 22.09
C ILE A 179 4.59 -5.12 22.82
N TYR A 180 5.75 -5.03 22.15
CA TYR A 180 7.03 -5.40 22.77
C TYR A 180 7.43 -4.44 23.89
N ALA A 181 7.15 -3.14 23.76
CA ALA A 181 7.41 -2.18 24.83
C ALA A 181 6.52 -2.44 26.06
N SER A 182 5.24 -2.78 25.87
CA SER A 182 4.36 -3.15 26.99
C SER A 182 4.77 -4.46 27.66
N ALA A 183 5.26 -5.44 26.90
CA ALA A 183 5.74 -6.71 27.45
C ALA A 183 7.08 -6.56 28.19
N ALA A 184 7.95 -5.64 27.75
CA ALA A 184 9.20 -5.33 28.43
C ALA A 184 8.97 -4.54 29.74
N GLY A 185 7.89 -3.75 29.81
CA GLY A 185 7.51 -3.00 31.02
C GLY A 185 6.84 -3.84 32.12
N SER A 186 6.29 -5.01 31.79
CA SER A 186 5.69 -5.94 32.76
C SER A 186 6.70 -6.89 33.42
N GLY A 187 7.99 -6.73 33.13
CA GLY A 187 9.09 -7.54 33.68
C GLY A 187 9.91 -6.81 34.76
N GLY A 188 9.28 -6.03 35.62
CA GLY A 188 9.92 -5.49 36.82
C GLY A 188 9.67 -6.41 38.03
N PRO A 189 10.70 -6.75 38.83
CA PRO A 189 10.51 -7.44 40.11
C PRO A 189 9.67 -6.62 41.10
#